data_AF-A0AAV3XSR5-F1
#
_entry.id   AF-A0AAV3XSR5-F1
#
_cell.length_a   1.000
_cell.length_b   1.000
_cell.length_c   1.000
_cell.angle_alpha   90.00
_cell.angle_beta   90.00
_cell.angle_gamma   90.00
#
_symmetry.space_group_name_H-M   'P 1'
#
loop_
_entity.id
_entity.type
_entity.pdbx_description
1 polymer ?
#
loop_
_entity_poly.entity_id
_entity_poly.type
_entity_poly.pdbx_seq_one_letter_code
_entity_poly.pdbx_strand_id
1 'polypeptide(L)'
;MVAQLQHVKQDRDQPVRTFSACLKGQANVCQYNVPCKCKAQVSYSDQMIRDTLIVDLADEDTCLDVHGQANQEMSLEETIRFIEDKGSRKRSAGQINSNLTAVPLAVNVASSTYRQMERRWLQGRSPDR
;
A
#
# COMPACT_ATOMS: atom_id res chain seq x y z
N MET A 1 -3.33 34.12 -7.29
CA MET A 1 -2.64 32.81 -7.34
C MET A 1 -3.64 31.80 -6.81
N VAL A 2 -4.37 31.12 -7.69
CA VAL A 2 -5.40 30.13 -7.30
C VAL A 2 -4.66 28.81 -7.12
N ALA A 3 -4.50 28.36 -5.88
CA ALA A 3 -3.85 27.09 -5.57
C ALA A 3 -4.80 25.94 -5.94
N GLN A 4 -4.74 25.47 -7.19
CA GLN A 4 -5.49 24.29 -7.59
C GLN A 4 -4.81 23.06 -6.95
N LEU A 5 -5.45 22.50 -5.92
CA LEU A 5 -5.06 21.25 -5.25
C LEU A 5 -4.68 20.13 -6.23
N GLN A 6 -5.33 20.12 -7.41
CA GLN A 6 -5.15 19.18 -8.52
C GLN A 6 -3.75 19.18 -9.17
N HIS A 7 -2.87 20.13 -8.87
CA HIS A 7 -1.50 20.14 -9.39
C HIS A 7 -0.47 19.63 -8.38
N VAL A 8 -0.90 19.26 -7.18
CA VAL A 8 0.00 18.83 -6.10
C VAL A 8 0.10 17.32 -6.12
N LYS A 9 1.28 16.83 -6.52
CA LYS A 9 1.58 15.39 -6.56
C LYS A 9 2.52 15.00 -5.45
N GLN A 10 2.32 13.80 -4.90
CA GLN A 10 3.25 13.25 -3.93
C GLN A 10 4.57 12.92 -4.62
N ASP A 11 5.68 13.35 -4.02
CA ASP A 11 7.00 12.93 -4.49
C ASP A 11 7.31 11.48 -4.07
N ARG A 12 8.19 10.77 -4.80
CA ARG A 12 8.44 9.33 -4.61
C ARG A 12 8.88 8.96 -3.19
N ASP A 13 9.68 9.83 -2.57
CA ASP A 13 10.23 9.62 -1.23
C ASP A 13 9.49 10.42 -0.15
N GLN A 14 8.43 11.14 -0.52
CA GLN A 14 7.69 11.98 0.42
C GLN A 14 6.76 11.14 1.30
N PRO A 15 6.80 11.27 2.63
CA PRO A 15 5.81 10.64 3.51
C PRO A 15 4.40 11.18 3.27
N VAL A 16 3.41 10.30 3.34
CA VAL A 16 1.98 10.62 3.14
C VAL A 16 1.50 11.72 4.10
N ARG A 17 2.01 11.73 5.35
CA ARG A 17 1.71 12.79 6.34
C ARG A 17 2.19 14.16 5.88
N THR A 18 3.42 14.25 5.40
CA THR A 18 3.99 15.49 4.86
C THR A 18 3.22 15.97 3.64
N PHE A 19 2.85 15.04 2.76
CA PHE A 19 2.02 15.34 1.60
C PHE A 19 0.64 15.88 2.03
N SER A 20 -0.03 15.21 2.97
CA SER A 20 -1.32 15.65 3.51
C SER A 20 -1.26 17.04 4.19
N ALA A 21 -0.16 17.37 4.84
CA ALA A 21 0.06 18.69 5.42
C ALA A 21 0.20 19.79 4.36
N CYS A 22 0.88 19.48 3.24
CA CYS A 22 0.96 20.37 2.09
C CYS A 22 -0.42 20.61 1.48
N LEU A 23 -1.20 19.55 1.24
CA LEU A 23 -2.57 19.65 0.74
C LEU A 23 -3.46 20.48 1.67
N LYS A 24 -3.37 20.29 2.99
CA LYS A 24 -4.08 21.11 3.99
C LYS A 24 -3.70 22.59 3.89
N GLY A 25 -2.40 22.89 3.76
CA GLY A 25 -1.89 24.25 3.58
C GLY A 25 -2.47 24.93 2.34
N GLN A 26 -2.58 24.20 1.22
CA GLN A 26 -3.18 24.70 0.00
C GLN A 26 -4.70 24.81 0.07
N ALA A 27 -5.37 23.84 0.70
CA ALA A 27 -6.81 23.84 0.84
C ALA A 27 -7.32 25.06 1.64
N ASN A 28 -6.56 25.51 2.63
CA ASN A 28 -6.86 26.72 3.40
C ASN A 28 -6.90 27.99 2.53
N VAL A 29 -6.14 28.02 1.43
CA VAL A 29 -6.15 29.15 0.47
C VAL A 29 -7.44 29.17 -0.36
N CYS A 30 -8.04 28.01 -0.59
CA CYS A 30 -9.17 27.83 -1.52
C CYS A 30 -10.56 27.95 -0.90
N GLN A 31 -10.65 28.09 0.43
CA GLN A 31 -11.91 28.37 1.16
C GLN A 31 -13.10 27.48 0.72
N TYR A 32 -12.98 26.16 0.88
CA TYR A 32 -14.01 25.17 0.54
C TYR A 32 -15.22 25.20 1.48
N ASN A 33 -16.01 26.28 1.43
CA ASN A 33 -17.20 26.46 2.23
C ASN A 33 -18.42 26.60 1.31
N VAL A 34 -19.48 25.84 1.62
CA VAL A 34 -20.78 25.94 0.94
C VAL A 34 -21.85 26.33 1.95
N PRO A 35 -22.75 27.26 1.59
CA PRO A 35 -23.90 27.58 2.43
C PRO A 35 -24.87 26.39 2.47
N CYS A 36 -25.17 25.92 3.67
CA CYS A 36 -26.22 24.94 3.90
C CYS A 36 -27.60 25.59 3.86
N LYS A 37 -28.65 24.78 3.65
CA LYS A 37 -30.06 25.20 3.73
C LYS A 37 -30.42 25.88 5.06
N CYS A 38 -29.70 25.56 6.14
CA CYS A 38 -29.85 26.19 7.45
C CYS A 38 -29.05 27.50 7.63
N LYS A 39 -28.48 28.06 6.55
CA LYS A 39 -27.58 29.24 6.55
C LYS A 39 -26.25 29.07 7.29
N ALA A 40 -25.93 27.86 7.78
CA ALA A 40 -24.60 27.54 8.29
C ALA A 40 -23.61 27.37 7.12
N GLN A 41 -22.36 27.76 7.34
CA GLN A 41 -21.25 27.46 6.43
C GLN A 41 -20.74 26.05 6.74
N VAL A 42 -20.76 25.17 5.75
CA VAL A 42 -20.24 23.80 5.88
C VAL A 42 -18.96 23.70 5.08
N SER A 43 -17.86 23.35 5.76
CA SER A 43 -16.57 23.13 5.13
C SER A 43 -16.49 21.71 4.56
N TYR A 44 -16.12 21.59 3.28
CA TYR A 44 -15.87 20.31 2.61
C TYR A 44 -14.40 20.16 2.20
N SER A 45 -13.52 20.96 2.81
CA SER A 45 -12.06 20.92 2.59
C SER A 45 -11.49 19.51 2.77
N ASP A 46 -11.93 18.80 3.80
CA ASP A 46 -11.38 17.49 4.14
C ASP A 46 -11.76 16.42 3.12
N GLN A 47 -12.89 16.58 2.44
CA GLN A 47 -13.31 15.72 1.34
C GLN A 47 -12.43 16.00 0.12
N MET A 48 -12.23 17.27 -0.23
CA MET A 48 -11.37 17.65 -1.36
C MET A 48 -9.91 17.23 -1.16
N ILE A 49 -9.39 17.37 0.06
CA ILE A 49 -8.04 16.91 0.41
C ILE A 49 -7.96 15.40 0.29
N ARG A 50 -8.96 14.65 0.76
CA ARG A 50 -9.00 13.18 0.66
C ARG A 50 -9.00 12.73 -0.79
N ASP A 51 -9.84 13.31 -1.63
CA ASP A 51 -9.93 12.94 -3.04
C ASP A 51 -8.60 13.19 -3.76
N THR A 52 -8.00 14.36 -3.53
CA THR A 52 -6.68 14.72 -4.09
C THR A 52 -5.60 13.80 -3.54
N LEU A 53 -5.63 13.50 -2.23
CA LEU A 53 -4.68 12.61 -1.58
C LEU A 53 -4.69 11.23 -2.23
N ILE A 54 -5.86 10.69 -2.56
CA ILE A 54 -6.00 9.34 -3.15
C ILE A 54 -5.57 9.33 -4.63
N VAL A 55 -5.94 10.35 -5.40
CA VAL A 55 -5.63 10.40 -6.84
C VAL A 55 -4.15 10.65 -7.11
N ASP A 56 -3.51 11.49 -6.30
CA ASP A 56 -2.14 11.96 -6.53
C ASP A 56 -1.08 11.28 -5.61
N LEU A 57 -1.36 10.06 -5.12
CA LEU A 57 -0.32 9.25 -4.48
C LEU A 57 0.73 8.82 -5.50
N ALA A 58 1.98 8.69 -5.03
CA ALA A 58 3.07 8.19 -5.84
C ALA A 58 2.97 6.67 -6.15
N ASP A 59 2.20 5.91 -5.36
CA ASP A 59 2.05 4.46 -5.44
C ASP A 59 0.64 4.08 -5.93
N GLU A 60 0.53 3.80 -7.24
CA GLU A 60 -0.74 3.45 -7.90
C GLU A 60 -1.38 2.19 -7.31
N ASP A 61 -0.59 1.21 -6.87
CA ASP A 61 -1.13 0.00 -6.24
C ASP A 61 -1.80 0.34 -4.90
N THR A 62 -1.30 1.35 -4.18
CA THR A 62 -1.92 1.81 -2.93
C THR A 62 -3.20 2.60 -3.21
N CYS A 63 -3.27 3.36 -4.31
CA CYS A 63 -4.53 3.98 -4.76
C CYS A 63 -5.61 2.92 -5.01
N LEU A 64 -5.26 1.85 -5.74
CA LEU A 64 -6.18 0.75 -6.04
C LEU A 64 -6.67 0.05 -4.77
N ASP A 65 -5.78 -0.14 -3.79
CA ASP A 65 -6.13 -0.71 -2.48
C ASP A 65 -7.13 0.15 -1.69
N VAL A 66 -7.02 1.48 -1.79
CA VAL A 66 -7.97 2.43 -1.18
C VAL A 66 -9.31 2.39 -1.92
N HIS A 67 -9.29 2.42 -3.24
CA HIS A 67 -10.50 2.33 -4.07
C HIS A 67 -11.24 1.00 -3.91
N GLY A 68 -10.52 -0.08 -3.58
CA GLY A 68 -11.09 -1.39 -3.31
C GLY A 68 -11.73 -1.54 -1.91
N GLN A 69 -11.68 -0.52 -1.04
CA GLN A 69 -12.30 -0.60 0.28
C GLN A 69 -13.82 -0.62 0.20
N ALA A 70 -14.46 -1.43 1.04
CA ALA A 70 -15.91 -1.49 1.17
C ALA A 70 -16.50 -0.20 1.77
N ASN A 71 -15.74 0.48 2.63
CA ASN A 71 -16.12 1.77 3.19
C ASN A 71 -15.46 2.92 2.40
N GLN A 72 -16.23 3.53 1.50
CA GLN A 72 -15.79 4.70 0.72
C GLN A 72 -15.99 6.02 1.48
N GLU A 73 -16.66 6.01 2.63
CA GLU A 73 -16.91 7.21 3.45
C GLU A 73 -15.89 7.37 4.59
N MET A 74 -14.72 6.73 4.47
CA MET A 74 -13.65 6.86 5.46
C MET A 74 -13.20 8.31 5.63
N SER A 75 -12.94 8.73 6.87
CA SER A 75 -12.46 10.08 7.16
C SER A 75 -11.06 10.31 6.59
N LEU A 76 -10.65 11.58 6.47
CA LEU A 76 -9.30 11.92 5.97
C LEU A 76 -8.20 11.26 6.82
N GLU A 77 -8.35 11.24 8.14
CA GLU A 77 -7.38 10.64 9.06
C GLU A 77 -7.32 9.11 8.93
N GLU A 78 -8.48 8.46 8.79
CA GLU A 78 -8.53 7.01 8.53
C GLU A 78 -7.91 6.65 7.19
N THR A 79 -8.12 7.48 6.16
CA THR A 79 -7.51 7.31 4.83
C THR A 79 -6.00 7.38 4.93
N ILE A 80 -5.46 8.40 5.61
CA ILE A 80 -4.02 8.54 5.81
C ILE A 80 -3.45 7.32 6.54
N ARG A 81 -4.09 6.88 7.63
CA ARG A 81 -3.65 5.69 8.38
C ARG A 81 -3.65 4.43 7.52
N PHE A 82 -4.69 4.24 6.71
CA PHE A 82 -4.79 3.10 5.80
C PHE A 82 -3.64 3.07 4.78
N ILE A 83 -3.33 4.23 4.18
CA ILE A 83 -2.23 4.36 3.23
C ILE A 83 -0.88 4.09 3.93
N GLU A 84 -0.68 4.57 5.16
CA GLU A 84 0.52 4.30 5.95
C GLU A 84 0.70 2.79 6.24
N ASP A 85 -0.37 2.11 6.61
CA ASP A 85 -0.38 0.67 6.89
C ASP A 85 -0.09 -0.16 5.63
N LYS A 86 -0.63 0.24 4.47
CA LYS A 86 -0.36 -0.41 3.18
C LYS A 86 1.06 -0.15 2.68
N GLY A 87 1.53 1.09 2.75
CA GLY A 87 2.87 1.48 2.32
C GLY A 87 3.98 0.87 3.20
N SER A 88 3.76 0.75 4.50
CA SER A 88 4.69 0.05 5.40
C SER A 88 4.72 -1.45 5.13
N ARG A 89 3.57 -2.09 4.86
CA ARG A 89 3.51 -3.51 4.51
C ARG A 89 4.28 -3.83 3.22
N LYS A 90 4.13 -3.01 2.18
CA LYS A 90 4.87 -3.17 0.91
C LYS A 90 6.37 -3.03 1.09
N ARG A 91 6.82 -1.99 1.82
CA ARG A 91 8.24 -1.80 2.13
C ARG A 91 8.84 -2.97 2.91
N SER A 92 8.13 -3.44 3.94
CA SER A 92 8.55 -4.60 4.73
C SER A 92 8.56 -5.89 3.92
N ALA A 93 7.57 -6.12 3.04
CA ALA A 93 7.54 -7.30 2.16
C ALA A 93 8.68 -7.26 1.12
N GLY A 94 8.96 -6.09 0.53
CA GLY A 94 10.12 -5.91 -0.36
C GLY A 94 11.45 -6.18 0.36
N GLN A 95 11.57 -5.80 1.63
CA GLN A 95 12.74 -6.09 2.45
C GLN A 95 12.88 -7.58 2.78
N ILE A 96 11.78 -8.27 3.07
CA ILE A 96 11.80 -9.73 3.30
C ILE A 96 12.20 -10.47 2.01
N ASN A 97 11.70 -10.03 0.84
CA ASN A 97 12.01 -10.65 -0.45
C ASN A 97 13.45 -10.39 -0.91
N SER A 98 13.99 -9.20 -0.64
CA SER A 98 15.39 -8.87 -0.95
C SER A 98 16.39 -9.58 -0.02
N ASN A 99 16.00 -9.85 1.22
CA ASN A 99 16.81 -10.68 2.13
C ASN A 99 16.82 -12.16 1.72
N LEU A 100 15.83 -12.65 0.96
CA LEU A 100 15.82 -14.00 0.40
C LEU A 100 16.70 -14.16 -0.84
N THR A 101 17.13 -13.07 -1.48
CA THR A 101 18.01 -13.10 -2.65
C THR A 101 19.49 -12.85 -2.32
N ALA A 102 19.83 -12.59 -1.05
CA ALA A 102 21.20 -12.30 -0.60
C ALA A 102 21.82 -13.39 0.30
N VAL A 103 21.49 -14.67 0.09
CA VAL A 103 22.22 -15.80 0.73
C VAL A 103 22.47 -16.92 -0.28
N PRO A 104 23.71 -17.23 -0.67
CA PRO A 104 24.05 -18.56 -1.15
C PRO A 104 24.24 -19.50 0.06
N LEU A 105 23.70 -20.72 -0.05
CA LEU A 105 23.61 -21.83 0.94
C LEU A 105 22.45 -21.69 1.94
N ALA A 106 21.53 -22.64 2.12
CA ALA A 106 21.46 -24.02 1.68
C ALA A 106 19.99 -24.35 1.37
N VAL A 107 19.77 -24.96 0.21
CA VAL A 107 18.48 -25.59 -0.12
C VAL A 107 18.33 -26.78 0.83
N ASN A 108 17.60 -26.62 1.93
CA ASN A 108 17.04 -27.75 2.65
C ASN A 108 15.96 -28.36 1.75
N VAL A 109 16.41 -29.27 0.88
CA VAL A 109 15.54 -30.17 0.12
C VAL A 109 14.73 -30.94 1.14
N ALA A 110 13.48 -30.52 1.35
CA ALA A 110 12.48 -31.32 2.03
C ALA A 110 12.38 -32.63 1.26
N SER A 111 13.04 -33.66 1.79
CA SER A 111 13.03 -34.99 1.21
C SER A 111 11.62 -35.55 1.40
N SER A 112 10.76 -35.33 0.41
CA SER A 112 9.45 -35.95 0.33
C SER A 112 9.64 -37.47 0.45
N THR A 113 8.99 -38.06 1.45
CA THR A 113 9.02 -39.49 1.79
C THR A 113 8.68 -40.38 0.59
N TYR A 114 7.98 -39.84 -0.40
CA TYR A 114 7.63 -40.53 -1.64
C TYR A 114 8.86 -40.93 -2.48
N ARG A 115 9.90 -40.10 -2.56
CA ARG A 115 11.11 -40.40 -3.36
C ARG A 115 12.14 -41.28 -2.66
N GLN A 116 12.05 -41.44 -1.33
CA GLN A 116 12.92 -42.36 -0.59
C GLN A 116 12.50 -43.82 -0.76
N MET A 117 11.19 -44.06 -0.89
CA MET A 117 10.66 -45.41 -1.03
C MET A 117 11.05 -46.03 -2.38
N GLU A 118 11.05 -45.24 -3.45
CA GLU A 118 11.39 -45.68 -4.81
C GLU A 118 12.86 -46.12 -4.97
N ARG A 119 13.80 -45.50 -4.24
CA ARG A 119 15.22 -45.92 -4.25
C ARG A 119 15.47 -47.24 -3.50
N ARG A 120 14.61 -47.59 -2.53
CA ARG A 120 14.75 -48.84 -1.77
C ARG A 120 14.34 -50.07 -2.57
N TRP A 121 13.37 -49.93 -3.48
CA TRP A 121 12.93 -51.01 -4.37
C TRP A 121 13.96 -51.35 -5.44
N LEU A 122 14.73 -50.37 -5.93
CA LEU A 122 15.74 -50.58 -6.97
C LEU A 122 17.06 -51.19 -6.45
N GLN A 123 17.29 -51.22 -5.13
CA GLN A 123 18.51 -51.78 -4.53
C GLN A 123 18.34 -53.22 -3.98
N GLY A 124 17.15 -53.81 -4.12
CA GLY A 124 16.83 -55.14 -3.58
C GLY A 124 16.87 -56.31 -4.58
N ARG A 125 17.46 -56.16 -5.77
CA ARG A 125 17.49 -57.24 -6.76
C ARG A 125 18.88 -57.43 -7.38
N SER A 126 19.79 -58.05 -6.62
CA SER A 126 20.93 -58.78 -7.21
C SER A 126 20.55 -60.26 -7.34
N PRO A 127 20.88 -60.93 -8.46
CA PRO A 127 20.51 -62.31 -8.71
C PRO A 127 21.42 -63.28 -7.94
N ASP A 128 20.82 -64.17 -7.15
CA ASP A 128 21.51 -65.32 -6.55
C ASP A 128 22.12 -66.21 -7.65
N ARG A 129 23.38 -66.58 -7.42
CA ARG A 129 24.16 -67.50 -8.26
C ARG A 129 24.28 -68.84 -7.56
#